data_AF-A0A975M693-F1
#
_entry.id   AF-A0A975M693-F1
#
_cell.length_a   1.000
_cell.length_b   1.000
_cell.length_c   1.000
_cell.angle_alpha   90.00
_cell.angle_beta   90.00
_cell.angle_gamma   90.00
#
_symmetry.space_group_name_H-M   'P 1'
#
loop_
_entity.id
_entity.type
_entity.pdbx_description
1 polymer ?
#
loop_
_entity_poly.entity_id
_entity_poly.type
_entity_poly.pdbx_seq_one_letter_code
_entity_poly.pdbx_strand_id
1 'polypeptide(L)'
;MSHYYFPSGPRRRPGPERRLRRSLLGMAAAAALLLAPFAAPANAWWADTDAQAVAGTNAEVVTTELGPAQRVQAFVADNPTPPDPLTPYPEENPVGVPVTGRFAGIILTEDAGGGIGQMYCIDTAVETMVGVGYVQGAWEESNVANLGYVNYVLNNYYPANPAMPADLSANQQAAAVQGAIWYFTDGYLVNTSETVIRDAVEAIVADAQANGPLVEPPPPSITVTPPVAAGPAGGVAGPFTVMAEGAAEVTLSVPTGYTMFADAAGTVPITNGSPVPTGTQIWVGSPPGSTAPGVLSARATVPVQTGNVYVYDGGNPGMENAQPLILAASTVLEATAEATAEFFVPGDLVVNKTFAGGAVGSQGATTLVVDCGPAGAFVIEIPAGTATQFSQTVTDLPVGTVCSVTEEGTGSTAEVTVTPVLPAPVTITEGENILEIRNTVEFNPGSLLVTKTISGSGAGLQEEIALHIQCGDGIIDEIFVIPEGATADTFTQRYEGIPAGVLCRVSEPVSGASEDVTVETSGTGEVTIMPGQSQTVEVVNVYAPVPPPEEPQPQPPADRQPPADRQPSAGQLPKTGAGSATYGLAIAGGGALLAGSSLVLGSTRRRHG
;
A
#
# COMPACT_ATOMS: atom_id res chain seq x y z
N MET A 1 36.62 -25.57 -89.85
CA MET A 1 35.44 -25.85 -89.01
C MET A 1 35.52 -25.02 -87.74
N SER A 2 34.84 -23.89 -87.60
CA SER A 2 34.54 -22.78 -88.53
C SER A 2 33.56 -21.84 -87.81
N HIS A 3 33.68 -20.52 -87.79
CA HIS A 3 34.82 -19.60 -87.85
C HIS A 3 34.34 -18.39 -86.99
N TYR A 4 35.13 -17.87 -86.04
CA TYR A 4 35.87 -16.59 -86.15
C TYR A 4 34.98 -15.35 -86.50
N TYR A 5 35.21 -14.13 -85.98
CA TYR A 5 36.49 -13.44 -85.75
C TYR A 5 36.30 -12.31 -84.68
N PHE A 6 37.35 -12.03 -83.89
CA PHE A 6 37.56 -10.77 -83.13
C PHE A 6 37.98 -9.65 -84.15
N PRO A 7 38.76 -8.57 -83.90
CA PRO A 7 39.11 -7.82 -82.68
C PRO A 7 38.98 -6.27 -82.84
N SER A 8 39.51 -5.56 -81.83
CA SER A 8 40.37 -4.35 -81.94
C SER A 8 39.76 -2.97 -82.25
N GLY A 9 40.07 -2.00 -81.38
CA GLY A 9 39.94 -0.56 -81.65
C GLY A 9 41.04 -0.02 -82.58
N PRO A 10 41.17 1.32 -82.70
CA PRO A 10 42.08 1.99 -81.76
C PRO A 10 41.70 3.43 -81.35
N ARG A 11 42.45 3.95 -80.36
CA ARG A 11 42.45 5.35 -79.93
C ARG A 11 42.81 6.32 -81.07
N ARG A 12 42.09 7.44 -81.20
CA ARG A 12 42.62 8.73 -81.74
C ARG A 12 41.97 9.95 -81.07
N ARG A 13 42.72 10.64 -80.20
CA ARG A 13 42.84 12.11 -80.18
C ARG A 13 44.03 12.44 -81.12
N PRO A 14 44.14 13.57 -81.84
CA PRO A 14 43.88 14.97 -81.41
C PRO A 14 42.81 15.63 -82.32
N GLY A 15 42.44 16.91 -82.26
CA GLY A 15 43.12 18.16 -81.89
C GLY A 15 42.23 19.36 -82.28
N PRO A 16 42.69 20.61 -82.15
CA PRO A 16 41.80 21.78 -82.10
C PRO A 16 41.66 22.56 -83.42
N GLU A 17 40.61 23.39 -83.54
CA GLU A 17 40.57 24.77 -84.07
C GLU A 17 39.09 25.22 -84.23
N ARG A 18 38.58 26.26 -83.55
CA ARG A 18 38.70 27.72 -83.85
C ARG A 18 38.26 28.16 -85.26
N ARG A 19 37.03 28.67 -85.38
CA ARG A 19 36.58 29.98 -85.97
C ARG A 19 35.04 29.95 -86.07
N LEU A 20 34.21 30.85 -85.51
CA LEU A 20 34.21 32.33 -85.39
C LEU A 20 33.58 33.06 -86.61
N ARG A 21 32.29 33.40 -86.50
CA ARG A 21 31.54 34.57 -87.05
C ARG A 21 30.07 34.43 -86.60
N ARG A 22 29.49 35.28 -85.73
CA ARG A 22 29.11 36.71 -85.83
C ARG A 22 27.94 37.01 -86.78
N SER A 23 26.79 37.36 -86.17
CA SER A 23 25.77 38.38 -86.55
C SER A 23 24.82 38.50 -85.34
N LEU A 24 24.91 39.46 -84.40
CA LEU A 24 24.63 40.91 -84.48
C LEU A 24 23.25 41.27 -85.07
N LEU A 25 22.25 41.49 -84.21
CA LEU A 25 21.44 42.72 -84.12
C LEU A 25 20.31 42.61 -83.07
N GLY A 26 20.23 43.60 -82.18
CA GLY A 26 19.11 43.83 -81.26
C GLY A 26 19.58 44.54 -80.00
N MET A 27 19.41 45.86 -79.92
CA MET A 27 19.96 46.72 -78.88
C MET A 27 18.86 47.59 -78.25
N ALA A 28 18.52 47.36 -76.97
CA ALA A 28 17.71 48.27 -76.16
C ALA A 28 17.86 47.95 -74.66
N ALA A 29 17.70 48.96 -73.80
CA ALA A 29 17.55 48.86 -72.33
C ALA A 29 18.77 48.35 -71.51
N ALA A 30 19.90 49.05 -71.61
CA ALA A 30 20.95 49.03 -70.57
C ALA A 30 21.15 50.44 -69.97
N ALA A 31 20.13 50.94 -69.27
CA ALA A 31 20.15 52.26 -68.59
C ALA A 31 19.11 52.36 -67.46
N ALA A 32 19.05 51.36 -66.57
CA ALA A 32 18.19 51.37 -65.39
C ALA A 32 18.77 50.55 -64.20
N LEU A 33 20.09 50.34 -64.15
CA LEU A 33 20.76 49.86 -62.94
C LEU A 33 21.23 51.05 -62.11
N LEU A 34 20.61 51.23 -60.94
CA LEU A 34 21.11 51.73 -59.66
C LEU A 34 19.94 52.35 -58.88
N LEU A 35 19.78 51.97 -57.60
CA LEU A 35 18.67 52.29 -56.68
C LEU A 35 17.41 51.40 -56.77
N ALA A 36 17.59 50.13 -56.42
CA ALA A 36 16.58 49.34 -55.70
C ALA A 36 17.29 48.65 -54.53
N PRO A 37 16.76 48.69 -53.29
CA PRO A 37 17.36 47.96 -52.17
C PRO A 37 17.19 46.45 -52.39
N PHE A 38 18.22 45.68 -52.04
CA PHE A 38 18.13 44.22 -51.94
C PHE A 38 17.29 43.85 -50.71
N ALA A 39 15.98 43.91 -50.84
CA ALA A 39 15.10 43.11 -50.00
C ALA A 39 15.17 41.67 -50.52
N ALA A 40 15.98 40.84 -49.86
CA ALA A 40 15.84 39.40 -50.03
C ALA A 40 14.43 39.01 -49.57
N PRO A 41 13.68 38.19 -50.32
CA PRO A 41 12.45 37.62 -49.78
C PRO A 41 12.85 36.73 -48.58
N ALA A 42 12.27 37.03 -47.42
CA ALA A 42 12.26 36.09 -46.31
C ALA A 42 11.47 34.86 -46.78
N ASN A 43 12.18 33.75 -47.01
CA ASN A 43 11.58 32.47 -47.31
C ASN A 43 11.66 31.65 -46.03
N ALA A 44 10.53 31.37 -45.39
CA ALA A 44 10.44 30.21 -44.51
C ALA A 44 10.62 28.97 -45.40
N TRP A 45 11.70 28.23 -45.17
CA TRP A 45 12.16 27.14 -46.02
C TRP A 45 12.09 25.86 -45.21
N TRP A 46 11.51 24.79 -45.78
CA TRP A 46 11.85 23.43 -45.37
C TRP A 46 13.33 23.21 -45.65
N ALA A 47 14.17 23.55 -44.68
CA ALA A 47 15.60 23.57 -44.80
C ALA A 47 16.12 22.15 -45.05
N ASP A 48 16.22 21.81 -46.33
CA ASP A 48 16.93 20.63 -46.86
C ASP A 48 18.45 20.91 -46.74
N THR A 49 18.89 21.23 -45.52
CA THR A 49 20.27 21.52 -45.16
C THR A 49 20.98 20.23 -44.80
N ASP A 50 22.22 20.08 -45.26
CA ASP A 50 23.11 18.95 -44.91
C ASP A 50 23.37 18.80 -43.38
N ALA A 51 22.88 19.72 -42.56
CA ALA A 51 22.79 19.59 -41.11
C ALA A 51 21.52 18.80 -40.72
N GLN A 52 21.66 17.48 -40.65
CA GLN A 52 20.63 16.63 -40.03
C GLN A 52 20.53 16.98 -38.54
N ALA A 53 19.34 17.37 -38.10
CA ALA A 53 19.05 17.49 -36.68
C ALA A 53 19.11 16.07 -36.04
N VAL A 54 19.79 15.94 -34.92
CA VAL A 54 19.87 14.67 -34.16
C VAL A 54 19.02 14.84 -32.91
N ALA A 55 17.93 14.09 -32.81
CA ALA A 55 17.00 14.15 -31.68
C ALA A 55 17.70 13.92 -30.34
N GLY A 56 17.15 14.48 -29.27
CA GLY A 56 17.62 14.24 -27.92
C GLY A 56 17.38 12.81 -27.46
N THR A 57 18.02 12.45 -26.34
CA THR A 57 17.82 11.15 -25.69
C THR A 57 16.42 10.96 -25.12
N ASN A 58 15.64 12.03 -25.05
CA ASN A 58 14.34 12.09 -24.38
C ASN A 58 13.17 12.16 -25.38
N ALA A 59 13.44 12.26 -26.69
CA ALA A 59 12.38 12.32 -27.70
C ALA A 59 11.50 11.07 -27.68
N GLU A 60 10.19 11.27 -27.58
CA GLU A 60 9.18 10.22 -27.75
C GLU A 60 8.88 9.99 -29.24
N VAL A 61 8.83 11.08 -30.02
CA VAL A 61 8.74 11.05 -31.48
C VAL A 61 9.76 11.96 -32.13
N VAL A 62 10.23 11.59 -33.32
CA VAL A 62 11.17 12.37 -34.13
C VAL A 62 10.55 12.66 -35.49
N THR A 63 10.67 13.90 -35.97
CA THR A 63 10.25 14.27 -37.33
C THR A 63 11.11 13.58 -38.39
N THR A 64 10.49 12.84 -39.31
CA THR A 64 11.21 12.00 -40.29
C THR A 64 11.10 12.50 -41.72
N GLU A 65 9.91 12.84 -42.18
CA GLU A 65 9.68 13.35 -43.53
C GLU A 65 8.38 14.16 -43.66
N LEU A 66 8.10 14.62 -44.88
CA LEU A 66 6.89 15.35 -45.22
C LEU A 66 5.80 14.41 -45.72
N GLY A 67 4.61 14.53 -45.12
CA GLY A 67 3.41 13.84 -45.57
C GLY A 67 2.67 14.59 -46.68
N PRO A 68 1.39 14.25 -46.92
CA PRO A 68 0.54 14.94 -47.89
C PRO A 68 0.43 16.43 -47.57
N ALA A 69 0.76 17.27 -48.56
CA ALA A 69 0.90 18.71 -48.40
C ALA A 69 1.08 19.43 -49.75
N GLN A 70 0.96 20.76 -49.74
CA GLN A 70 1.35 21.60 -50.88
C GLN A 70 1.74 23.02 -50.44
N ARG A 71 2.37 23.78 -51.35
CA ARG A 71 2.64 25.21 -51.14
C ARG A 71 1.38 26.03 -51.42
N VAL A 72 1.04 26.95 -50.52
CA VAL A 72 -0.14 27.84 -50.59
C VAL A 72 0.33 29.30 -50.49
N GLN A 73 -0.15 30.18 -51.36
CA GLN A 73 0.00 31.63 -51.19
C GLN A 73 -0.97 32.15 -50.13
N ALA A 74 -0.45 32.87 -49.13
CA ALA A 74 -1.22 33.32 -47.97
C ALA A 74 -0.60 34.57 -47.31
N PHE A 75 -1.32 35.13 -46.35
CA PHE A 75 -0.91 36.27 -45.53
C PHE A 75 -0.88 35.84 -44.07
N VAL A 76 0.23 36.16 -43.40
CA VAL A 76 0.40 36.01 -41.95
C VAL A 76 1.42 37.08 -41.52
N ALA A 77 1.32 37.57 -40.28
CA ALA A 77 2.30 38.52 -39.75
C ALA A 77 3.60 37.80 -39.37
N ASP A 78 4.73 38.51 -39.39
CA ASP A 78 6.02 37.97 -38.92
C ASP A 78 6.01 37.64 -37.42
N ASN A 79 5.14 38.31 -36.65
CA ASN A 79 4.81 37.99 -35.27
C ASN A 79 3.27 37.90 -35.20
N PRO A 80 2.69 36.72 -35.44
CA PRO A 80 1.24 36.54 -35.40
C PRO A 80 0.70 36.74 -33.99
N THR A 81 -0.53 37.24 -33.91
CA THR A 81 -1.30 37.31 -32.66
C THR A 81 -2.57 36.49 -32.86
N PRO A 82 -2.92 35.56 -31.95
CA PRO A 82 -4.12 34.77 -32.11
C PRO A 82 -5.36 35.63 -32.32
N PRO A 83 -6.18 35.37 -33.35
CA PRO A 83 -7.42 36.10 -33.56
C PRO A 83 -8.46 35.72 -32.49
N ASP A 84 -9.49 36.57 -32.36
CA ASP A 84 -10.75 36.12 -31.76
C ASP A 84 -11.29 34.96 -32.62
N PRO A 85 -11.39 33.74 -32.09
CA PRO A 85 -11.71 32.55 -32.88
C PRO A 85 -13.12 32.59 -33.47
N LEU A 86 -14.01 33.47 -33.01
CA LEU A 86 -15.36 33.66 -33.56
C LEU A 86 -15.42 34.69 -34.70
N THR A 87 -14.30 35.31 -35.06
CA THR A 87 -14.22 36.22 -36.22
C THR A 87 -14.42 35.42 -37.51
N PRO A 88 -15.40 35.74 -38.38
CA PRO A 88 -15.57 35.05 -39.66
C PRO A 88 -14.32 35.16 -40.55
N TYR A 89 -14.07 34.14 -41.38
CA TYR A 89 -12.95 34.17 -42.32
C TYR A 89 -13.08 35.39 -43.26
N PRO A 90 -12.10 36.30 -43.33
CA PRO A 90 -12.23 37.54 -44.11
C PRO A 90 -12.40 37.30 -45.61
N GLU A 91 -13.41 37.91 -46.24
CA GLU A 91 -13.70 37.79 -47.69
C GLU A 91 -12.60 38.36 -48.61
N GLU A 92 -11.88 39.40 -48.16
CA GLU A 92 -10.85 40.11 -48.93
C GLU A 92 -9.42 39.81 -48.41
N ASN A 93 -8.42 40.02 -49.28
CA ASN A 93 -7.01 39.96 -48.88
C ASN A 93 -6.65 41.15 -47.97
N PRO A 94 -5.85 40.95 -46.90
CA PRO A 94 -5.44 42.04 -46.01
C PRO A 94 -4.55 43.07 -46.73
N VAL A 95 -4.83 44.35 -46.51
CA VAL A 95 -4.07 45.45 -47.13
C VAL A 95 -2.77 45.69 -46.37
N GLY A 96 -1.65 45.72 -47.09
CA GLY A 96 -0.33 46.06 -46.55
C GLY A 96 0.46 44.89 -45.93
N VAL A 97 -0.13 43.69 -45.86
CA VAL A 97 0.57 42.46 -45.48
C VAL A 97 1.17 41.82 -46.76
N PRO A 98 2.45 41.38 -46.77
CA PRO A 98 3.03 40.71 -47.91
C PRO A 98 2.43 39.31 -48.12
N VAL A 99 2.31 38.88 -49.38
CA VAL A 99 1.99 37.48 -49.70
C VAL A 99 3.23 36.64 -49.41
N THR A 100 3.06 35.62 -48.57
CA THR A 100 4.04 34.57 -48.30
C THR A 100 3.57 33.26 -48.93
N GLY A 101 4.50 32.43 -49.39
CA GLY A 101 4.17 31.11 -49.92
C GLY A 101 4.68 30.03 -48.99
N ARG A 102 3.84 29.56 -48.07
CA ARG A 102 4.19 28.55 -47.07
C ARG A 102 3.80 27.14 -47.55
N PHE A 103 4.52 26.14 -47.06
CA PHE A 103 4.17 24.74 -47.24
C PHE A 103 3.16 24.36 -46.16
N ALA A 104 1.99 23.86 -46.54
CA ALA A 104 0.90 23.52 -45.64
C ALA A 104 0.51 22.05 -45.83
N GLY A 105 0.46 21.29 -44.73
CA GLY A 105 0.06 19.89 -44.72
C GLY A 105 0.74 19.10 -43.60
N ILE A 106 0.80 17.78 -43.76
CA ILE A 106 1.25 16.85 -42.71
C ILE A 106 2.77 16.78 -42.60
N ILE A 107 3.25 16.72 -41.37
CA ILE A 107 4.59 16.27 -40.98
C ILE A 107 4.48 14.83 -40.49
N LEU A 108 5.36 13.94 -40.96
CA LEU A 108 5.47 12.59 -40.42
C LEU A 108 6.48 12.56 -39.28
N THR A 109 6.09 11.94 -38.18
CA THR A 109 6.96 11.63 -37.05
C THR A 109 7.01 10.13 -36.81
N GLU A 110 8.13 9.62 -36.31
CA GLU A 110 8.33 8.22 -35.96
C GLU A 110 8.76 8.11 -34.50
N ASP A 111 8.15 7.21 -33.73
CA ASP A 111 8.62 6.83 -32.40
C ASP A 111 9.77 5.82 -32.47
N ALA A 112 10.41 5.52 -31.33
CA ALA A 112 11.52 4.58 -31.28
C ALA A 112 11.15 3.11 -31.52
N GLY A 113 9.85 2.76 -31.54
CA GLY A 113 9.30 1.47 -31.94
C GLY A 113 8.89 1.40 -33.42
N GLY A 114 8.98 2.50 -34.18
CA GLY A 114 8.55 2.61 -35.58
C GLY A 114 7.07 2.98 -35.77
N GLY A 115 6.39 3.43 -34.71
CA GLY A 115 5.02 3.97 -34.78
C GLY A 115 4.99 5.34 -35.47
N ILE A 116 4.11 5.49 -36.46
CA ILE A 116 4.02 6.72 -37.26
C ILE A 116 2.93 7.64 -36.75
N GLY A 117 3.34 8.85 -36.38
CA GLY A 117 2.49 10.00 -36.12
C GLY A 117 2.31 10.85 -37.39
N GLN A 118 1.07 11.26 -37.66
CA GLN A 118 0.78 12.32 -38.63
C GLN A 118 0.50 13.59 -37.83
N MET A 119 1.31 14.62 -38.01
CA MET A 119 1.26 15.85 -37.22
C MET A 119 0.93 17.05 -38.10
N TYR A 120 0.23 18.04 -37.53
CA TYR A 120 0.18 19.41 -38.08
C TYR A 120 0.98 20.37 -37.20
N CYS A 121 1.42 21.46 -37.82
CA CYS A 121 2.00 22.60 -37.13
C CYS A 121 0.92 23.45 -36.46
N ILE A 122 1.23 24.04 -35.30
CA ILE A 122 0.29 24.93 -34.57
C ILE A 122 0.86 26.33 -34.23
N ASP A 123 2.04 26.69 -34.74
CA ASP A 123 2.64 28.03 -34.60
C ASP A 123 3.40 28.37 -35.90
N THR A 124 3.07 29.47 -36.58
CA THR A 124 3.73 29.88 -37.84
C THR A 124 4.98 30.75 -37.67
N ALA A 125 5.24 31.23 -36.45
CA ALA A 125 6.40 32.05 -36.11
C ALA A 125 7.66 31.20 -35.83
N VAL A 126 7.48 29.95 -35.43
CA VAL A 126 8.56 29.01 -35.12
C VAL A 126 8.68 27.97 -36.24
N GLU A 127 9.91 27.66 -36.67
CA GLU A 127 10.17 26.65 -37.72
C GLU A 127 10.44 25.26 -37.12
N THR A 128 10.34 24.22 -37.95
CA THR A 128 10.84 22.87 -37.64
C THR A 128 11.45 22.25 -38.89
N MET A 129 12.18 21.15 -38.72
CA MET A 129 12.89 20.43 -39.77
C MET A 129 13.00 18.96 -39.42
N VAL A 130 13.36 18.12 -40.39
CA VAL A 130 13.60 16.68 -40.17
C VAL A 130 14.70 16.45 -39.14
N GLY A 131 14.46 15.52 -38.22
CA GLY A 131 15.37 15.10 -37.16
C GLY A 131 15.16 15.84 -35.82
N VAL A 132 14.20 16.77 -35.76
CA VAL A 132 13.81 17.41 -34.50
C VAL A 132 13.05 16.42 -33.61
N GLY A 133 13.49 16.30 -32.36
CA GLY A 133 12.90 15.47 -31.32
C GLY A 133 11.79 16.20 -30.55
N TYR A 134 10.75 15.45 -30.19
CA TYR A 134 9.59 15.96 -29.49
C TYR A 134 9.19 15.04 -28.34
N VAL A 135 8.69 15.65 -27.26
CA VAL A 135 8.01 14.98 -26.15
C VAL A 135 6.56 15.40 -26.13
N GLN A 136 5.68 14.54 -25.62
CA GLN A 136 4.30 14.95 -25.39
C GLN A 136 4.22 16.06 -24.33
N GLY A 137 3.33 17.03 -24.55
CA GLY A 137 3.02 18.08 -23.60
C GLY A 137 1.52 18.40 -23.55
N ALA A 138 1.12 19.15 -22.53
CA ALA A 138 -0.23 19.69 -22.42
C ALA A 138 -0.46 20.87 -23.39
N TRP A 139 -1.72 21.17 -23.70
CA TRP A 139 -2.10 22.33 -24.51
C TRP A 139 -1.53 23.65 -23.97
N GLU A 140 -1.54 23.85 -22.64
CA GLU A 140 -0.99 25.05 -22.01
C GLU A 140 0.54 25.17 -22.22
N GLU A 141 1.27 24.05 -22.22
CA GLU A 141 2.73 24.02 -22.39
C GLU A 141 3.17 24.40 -23.81
N SER A 142 2.32 24.17 -24.82
CA SER A 142 2.57 24.65 -26.19
C SER A 142 2.58 26.17 -26.31
N ASN A 143 1.95 26.88 -25.36
CA ASN A 143 1.64 28.31 -25.43
C ASN A 143 0.78 28.74 -26.64
N VAL A 144 0.14 27.80 -27.33
CA VAL A 144 -0.72 28.07 -28.49
C VAL A 144 -2.18 28.28 -28.08
N ALA A 145 -2.80 29.35 -28.59
CA ALA A 145 -4.20 29.67 -28.32
C ALA A 145 -5.19 28.90 -29.21
N ASN A 146 -6.47 28.92 -28.85
CA ASN A 146 -7.59 28.41 -29.65
C ASN A 146 -7.52 26.90 -30.00
N LEU A 147 -6.69 26.11 -29.30
CA LEU A 147 -6.50 24.68 -29.58
C LEU A 147 -7.78 23.83 -29.49
N GLY A 148 -8.82 24.27 -28.77
CA GLY A 148 -10.12 23.61 -28.80
C GLY A 148 -10.83 23.66 -30.16
N TYR A 149 -10.65 24.75 -30.93
CA TYR A 149 -11.15 24.84 -32.30
C TYR A 149 -10.28 24.04 -33.27
N VAL A 150 -8.95 24.05 -33.07
CA VAL A 150 -8.03 23.16 -33.78
C VAL A 150 -8.44 21.70 -33.58
N ASN A 151 -8.68 21.26 -32.34
CA ASN A 151 -9.08 19.89 -32.04
C ASN A 151 -10.43 19.52 -32.70
N TYR A 152 -11.38 20.45 -32.81
CA TYR A 152 -12.58 20.22 -33.63
C TYR A 152 -12.21 19.92 -35.09
N VAL A 153 -11.35 20.73 -35.71
CA VAL A 153 -10.89 20.51 -37.09
C VAL A 153 -10.21 19.13 -37.22
N LEU A 154 -9.30 18.79 -36.32
CA LEU A 154 -8.57 17.51 -36.33
C LEU A 154 -9.45 16.27 -36.17
N ASN A 155 -10.59 16.38 -35.48
CA ASN A 155 -11.53 15.26 -35.33
C ASN A 155 -12.46 15.06 -36.55
N ASN A 156 -12.68 16.10 -37.36
CA ASN A 156 -13.70 16.10 -38.41
C ASN A 156 -13.17 16.08 -39.85
N TYR A 157 -11.87 16.39 -40.04
CA TYR A 157 -11.24 16.55 -41.36
C TYR A 157 -9.98 15.66 -41.52
N TYR A 158 -9.32 15.77 -42.68
CA TYR A 158 -8.13 14.99 -43.03
C TYR A 158 -6.98 15.17 -42.01
N PRO A 159 -6.29 14.09 -41.57
CA PRO A 159 -6.41 12.69 -42.02
C PRO A 159 -7.41 11.85 -41.21
N ALA A 160 -7.92 12.30 -40.08
CA ALA A 160 -8.87 11.55 -39.24
C ALA A 160 -10.17 11.19 -40.00
N ASN A 161 -10.63 12.10 -40.85
CA ASN A 161 -11.70 11.88 -41.81
C ASN A 161 -11.20 12.10 -43.24
N PRO A 162 -10.70 11.06 -43.94
CA PRO A 162 -10.12 11.21 -45.28
C PRO A 162 -11.14 11.54 -46.37
N ALA A 163 -12.45 11.52 -46.06
CA ALA A 163 -13.50 11.98 -46.97
C ALA A 163 -13.71 13.51 -46.94
N MET A 164 -13.10 14.23 -46.00
CA MET A 164 -13.32 15.66 -45.78
C MET A 164 -12.01 16.48 -45.74
N PRO A 165 -11.91 17.62 -46.47
CA PRO A 165 -12.89 18.13 -47.41
C PRO A 165 -13.09 17.22 -48.63
N ALA A 166 -14.32 17.15 -49.13
CA ALA A 166 -14.66 16.34 -50.30
C ALA A 166 -14.05 16.90 -51.60
N ASP A 167 -13.94 16.05 -52.62
CA ASP A 167 -13.47 16.38 -53.98
C ASP A 167 -12.04 16.99 -54.09
N LEU A 168 -11.27 16.97 -53.00
CA LEU A 168 -9.87 17.38 -52.95
C LEU A 168 -8.91 16.18 -52.93
N SER A 169 -7.70 16.35 -53.48
CA SER A 169 -6.61 15.39 -53.27
C SER A 169 -6.04 15.48 -51.85
N ALA A 170 -5.41 14.41 -51.34
CA ALA A 170 -4.83 14.38 -49.99
C ALA A 170 -3.91 15.58 -49.68
N ASN A 171 -3.11 16.02 -50.67
CA ASN A 171 -2.26 17.22 -50.54
C ASN A 171 -3.07 18.51 -50.34
N GLN A 172 -4.19 18.64 -51.05
CA GLN A 172 -5.10 19.80 -50.93
C GLN A 172 -5.93 19.73 -49.64
N GLN A 173 -6.39 18.53 -49.25
CA GLN A 173 -7.09 18.30 -47.98
C GLN A 173 -6.19 18.71 -46.81
N ALA A 174 -4.96 18.19 -46.76
CA ALA A 174 -4.00 18.51 -45.71
C ALA A 174 -3.61 20.00 -45.69
N ALA A 175 -3.42 20.62 -46.86
CA ALA A 175 -3.13 22.05 -46.94
C ALA A 175 -4.30 22.94 -46.49
N ALA A 176 -5.55 22.54 -46.78
CA ALA A 176 -6.74 23.23 -46.31
C ALA A 176 -6.91 23.08 -44.79
N VAL A 177 -6.69 21.89 -44.25
CA VAL A 177 -6.72 21.66 -42.79
C VAL A 177 -5.63 22.47 -42.09
N GLN A 178 -4.37 22.38 -42.53
CA GLN A 178 -3.27 23.17 -41.96
C GLN A 178 -3.53 24.69 -42.05
N GLY A 179 -4.13 25.17 -43.14
CA GLY A 179 -4.52 26.57 -43.30
C GLY A 179 -5.63 27.02 -42.35
N ALA A 180 -6.58 26.13 -42.03
CA ALA A 180 -7.63 26.39 -41.04
C ALA A 180 -7.09 26.33 -39.59
N ILE A 181 -6.15 25.43 -39.31
CA ILE A 181 -5.43 25.38 -38.02
C ILE A 181 -4.71 26.71 -37.79
N TRP A 182 -3.87 27.14 -38.74
CA TRP A 182 -3.17 28.41 -38.66
C TRP A 182 -4.07 29.63 -38.70
N TYR A 183 -5.32 29.52 -39.17
CA TYR A 183 -6.29 30.59 -38.95
C TYR A 183 -6.58 30.78 -37.46
N PHE A 184 -6.93 29.71 -36.76
CA PHE A 184 -7.24 29.78 -35.32
C PHE A 184 -6.03 30.12 -34.45
N THR A 185 -4.83 29.63 -34.78
CA THR A 185 -3.63 29.85 -33.96
C THR A 185 -2.92 31.17 -34.29
N ASP A 186 -2.82 31.53 -35.58
CA ASP A 186 -1.93 32.61 -36.07
C ASP A 186 -2.64 33.72 -36.88
N GLY A 187 -3.93 33.55 -37.22
CA GLY A 187 -4.64 34.45 -38.12
C GLY A 187 -4.23 34.31 -39.60
N TYR A 188 -3.81 33.12 -40.03
CA TYR A 188 -3.36 32.83 -41.39
C TYR A 188 -4.50 32.92 -42.43
N LEU A 189 -4.31 33.76 -43.45
CA LEU A 189 -5.29 34.03 -44.50
C LEU A 189 -4.79 33.55 -45.87
N VAL A 190 -5.42 32.52 -46.43
CA VAL A 190 -5.13 32.04 -47.79
C VAL A 190 -5.55 33.09 -48.81
N ASN A 191 -4.68 33.36 -49.79
CA ASN A 191 -4.90 34.39 -50.80
C ASN A 191 -6.12 34.09 -51.68
N THR A 192 -6.92 35.10 -52.01
CA THR A 192 -8.07 34.99 -52.93
C THR A 192 -7.74 34.41 -54.31
N SER A 193 -6.46 34.36 -54.72
CA SER A 193 -6.03 33.63 -55.93
C SER A 193 -6.03 32.10 -55.79
N GLU A 194 -5.94 31.56 -54.57
CA GLU A 194 -5.82 30.13 -54.27
C GLU A 194 -7.20 29.50 -54.03
N THR A 195 -8.16 29.76 -54.93
CA THR A 195 -9.61 29.56 -54.71
C THR A 195 -9.95 28.19 -54.11
N VAL A 196 -9.43 27.09 -54.70
CA VAL A 196 -9.72 25.72 -54.26
C VAL A 196 -9.34 25.45 -52.79
N ILE A 197 -8.23 26.01 -52.32
CA ILE A 197 -7.79 25.84 -50.92
C ILE A 197 -8.51 26.85 -50.02
N ARG A 198 -8.70 28.09 -50.49
CA ARG A 198 -9.37 29.13 -49.73
C ARG A 198 -10.82 28.77 -49.42
N ASP A 199 -11.58 28.32 -50.41
CA ASP A 199 -12.99 27.91 -50.27
C ASP A 199 -13.11 26.76 -49.25
N ALA A 200 -12.12 25.85 -49.22
CA ALA A 200 -12.07 24.74 -48.26
C ALA A 200 -11.68 25.22 -46.85
N VAL A 201 -10.69 26.11 -46.70
CA VAL A 201 -10.31 26.70 -45.41
C VAL A 201 -11.47 27.49 -44.80
N GLU A 202 -12.14 28.33 -45.60
CA GLU A 202 -13.31 29.11 -45.18
C GLU A 202 -14.44 28.20 -44.66
N ALA A 203 -14.73 27.11 -45.38
CA ALA A 203 -15.70 26.12 -44.95
C ALA A 203 -15.32 25.40 -43.63
N ILE A 204 -14.05 24.96 -43.49
CA ILE A 204 -13.55 24.33 -42.26
C ILE A 204 -13.63 25.30 -41.08
N VAL A 205 -13.23 26.56 -41.26
CA VAL A 205 -13.24 27.59 -40.21
C VAL A 205 -14.67 27.88 -39.77
N ALA A 206 -15.61 28.09 -40.70
CA ALA A 206 -17.01 28.36 -40.38
C ALA A 206 -17.68 27.18 -39.65
N ASP A 207 -17.38 25.95 -40.05
CA ASP A 207 -17.86 24.73 -39.39
C ASP A 207 -17.30 24.58 -37.96
N ALA A 208 -15.99 24.77 -37.78
CA ALA A 208 -15.35 24.76 -36.47
C ALA A 208 -15.86 25.87 -35.56
N GLN A 209 -16.16 27.06 -36.08
CA GLN A 209 -16.78 28.15 -35.33
C GLN A 209 -18.20 27.83 -34.86
N ALA A 210 -18.97 27.10 -35.67
CA ALA A 210 -20.33 26.71 -35.34
C ALA A 210 -20.42 25.55 -34.33
N ASN A 211 -19.45 24.62 -34.37
CA ASN A 211 -19.54 23.32 -33.70
C ASN A 211 -18.43 23.02 -32.68
N GLY A 212 -17.35 23.80 -32.65
CA GLY A 212 -16.32 23.80 -31.61
C GLY A 212 -16.57 24.81 -30.49
N PRO A 213 -15.66 24.94 -29.51
CA PRO A 213 -14.42 24.19 -29.36
C PRO A 213 -14.64 22.81 -28.71
N LEU A 214 -13.74 21.87 -28.97
CA LEU A 214 -13.59 20.64 -28.18
C LEU A 214 -12.64 20.86 -27.01
N VAL A 215 -12.68 19.95 -26.02
CA VAL A 215 -11.73 19.91 -24.90
C VAL A 215 -10.44 19.20 -25.30
N GLU A 216 -9.40 19.34 -24.47
CA GLU A 216 -8.15 18.59 -24.61
C GLU A 216 -8.41 17.08 -24.51
N PRO A 217 -7.88 16.26 -25.42
CA PRO A 217 -7.96 14.80 -25.30
C PRO A 217 -7.13 14.35 -24.08
N PRO A 218 -7.48 13.25 -23.41
CA PRO A 218 -6.62 12.70 -22.38
C PRO A 218 -5.26 12.31 -22.97
N PRO A 219 -4.15 12.52 -22.23
CA PRO A 219 -2.86 11.99 -22.62
C PRO A 219 -2.89 10.45 -22.60
N PRO A 220 -2.04 9.78 -23.41
CA PRO A 220 -1.87 8.34 -23.36
C PRO A 220 -1.35 7.93 -21.98
N SER A 221 -2.15 7.10 -21.32
CA SER A 221 -2.02 6.78 -19.91
C SER A 221 -1.06 5.62 -19.70
N ILE A 222 0.25 5.90 -19.73
CA ILE A 222 1.26 5.10 -19.03
C ILE A 222 1.62 5.80 -17.71
N THR A 223 1.66 5.05 -16.61
CA THR A 223 1.93 5.57 -15.26
C THR A 223 2.71 4.57 -14.43
N VAL A 224 3.56 5.09 -13.54
CA VAL A 224 4.26 4.31 -12.50
C VAL A 224 3.88 4.88 -11.14
N THR A 225 3.30 4.06 -10.26
CA THR A 225 2.80 4.49 -8.95
C THR A 225 3.39 3.63 -7.82
N PRO A 226 3.98 4.22 -6.76
CA PRO A 226 4.19 5.66 -6.54
C PRO A 226 5.29 6.22 -7.46
N PRO A 227 5.38 7.56 -7.64
CA PRO A 227 6.46 8.19 -8.39
C PRO A 227 7.83 8.10 -7.67
N VAL A 228 7.82 7.87 -6.35
CA VAL A 228 9.02 7.62 -5.54
C VAL A 228 8.73 6.50 -4.54
N ALA A 229 9.67 5.55 -4.38
CA ALA A 229 9.69 4.61 -3.27
C ALA A 229 11.13 4.46 -2.74
N ALA A 230 11.27 4.14 -1.45
CA ALA A 230 12.56 3.99 -0.79
C ALA A 230 12.81 2.53 -0.35
N GLY A 231 14.08 2.15 -0.24
CA GLY A 231 14.52 0.85 0.27
C GLY A 231 15.94 0.87 0.84
N PRO A 232 16.38 -0.22 1.49
CA PRO A 232 17.74 -0.31 2.01
C PRO A 232 18.78 -0.46 0.89
N ALA A 233 19.95 0.16 1.05
CA ALA A 233 21.08 0.06 0.13
C ALA A 233 21.60 -1.39 0.03
N GLY A 234 21.72 -1.91 -1.19
CA GLY A 234 21.96 -3.34 -1.46
C GLY A 234 20.71 -4.23 -1.39
N GLY A 235 19.56 -3.68 -0.99
CA GLY A 235 18.24 -4.31 -1.10
C GLY A 235 17.39 -3.66 -2.19
N VAL A 236 16.06 -3.71 -2.02
CA VAL A 236 15.08 -3.28 -3.03
C VAL A 236 14.14 -2.18 -2.53
N ALA A 237 13.72 -1.29 -3.44
CA ALA A 237 12.71 -0.26 -3.24
C ALA A 237 11.46 -0.56 -4.08
N GLY A 238 10.26 -0.36 -3.52
CA GLY A 238 8.98 -0.63 -4.19
C GLY A 238 7.87 -1.03 -3.19
N PRO A 239 6.71 -1.53 -3.67
CA PRO A 239 6.39 -1.82 -5.07
C PRO A 239 6.09 -0.56 -5.87
N PHE A 240 6.61 -0.53 -7.10
CA PHE A 240 6.13 0.30 -8.19
C PHE A 240 5.10 -0.50 -9.00
N THR A 241 3.88 0.00 -9.14
CA THR A 241 2.86 -0.57 -10.02
C THR A 241 2.88 0.18 -11.34
N VAL A 242 3.12 -0.55 -12.44
CA VAL A 242 3.19 0.04 -13.78
C VAL A 242 1.89 -0.25 -14.53
N MET A 243 1.19 0.80 -14.95
CA MET A 243 -0.08 0.71 -15.69
C MET A 243 0.08 1.38 -17.04
N ALA A 244 -0.34 0.71 -18.11
CA ALA A 244 -0.53 1.27 -19.44
C ALA A 244 -1.94 0.96 -19.94
N GLU A 245 -2.69 1.97 -20.37
CA GLU A 245 -4.02 1.82 -20.96
C GLU A 245 -3.93 1.43 -22.44
N GLY A 246 -4.79 0.53 -22.90
CA GLY A 246 -4.77 0.03 -24.29
C GLY A 246 -3.60 -0.90 -24.64
N ALA A 247 -2.57 -1.00 -23.79
CA ALA A 247 -1.47 -1.94 -23.92
C ALA A 247 -1.61 -3.14 -22.97
N ALA A 248 -1.32 -4.35 -23.46
CA ALA A 248 -1.31 -5.56 -22.63
C ALA A 248 0.00 -5.75 -21.86
N GLU A 249 1.11 -5.29 -22.45
CA GLU A 249 2.47 -5.42 -21.91
C GLU A 249 3.18 -4.07 -21.93
N VAL A 250 4.14 -3.91 -21.02
CA VAL A 250 4.99 -2.73 -20.83
C VAL A 250 6.44 -3.20 -20.75
N THR A 251 7.34 -2.61 -21.52
CA THR A 251 8.78 -2.84 -21.42
C THR A 251 9.35 -1.99 -20.31
N LEU A 252 10.13 -2.62 -19.41
CA LEU A 252 10.73 -1.94 -18.27
C LEU A 252 12.24 -1.84 -18.41
N SER A 253 12.81 -0.74 -17.93
CA SER A 253 14.26 -0.57 -17.86
C SER A 253 14.73 0.17 -16.62
N VAL A 254 15.97 -0.13 -16.21
CA VAL A 254 16.71 0.56 -15.13
C VAL A 254 18.16 0.84 -15.57
N PRO A 255 18.84 1.84 -14.99
CA PRO A 255 20.25 2.14 -15.24
C PRO A 255 21.18 0.95 -15.01
N THR A 256 22.35 0.99 -15.67
CA THR A 256 23.38 -0.06 -15.53
C THR A 256 23.83 -0.19 -14.08
N GLY A 257 23.76 -1.42 -13.54
CA GLY A 257 24.11 -1.76 -12.16
C GLY A 257 22.91 -1.94 -11.22
N TYR A 258 21.73 -1.43 -11.61
CA TYR A 258 20.47 -1.68 -10.91
C TYR A 258 19.81 -2.96 -11.44
N THR A 259 18.87 -3.50 -10.66
CA THR A 259 18.11 -4.71 -10.98
C THR A 259 16.61 -4.46 -10.80
N MET A 260 15.78 -5.35 -11.35
CA MET A 260 14.33 -5.34 -11.17
C MET A 260 13.85 -6.71 -10.71
N PHE A 261 12.81 -6.74 -9.89
CA PHE A 261 12.23 -7.97 -9.33
C PHE A 261 10.70 -7.92 -9.32
N ALA A 262 10.08 -9.10 -9.38
CA ALA A 262 8.63 -9.28 -9.30
C ALA A 262 8.12 -9.55 -7.86
N ASP A 263 9.01 -9.46 -6.86
CA ASP A 263 8.72 -9.75 -5.46
C ASP A 263 9.50 -8.83 -4.50
N ALA A 264 8.89 -8.54 -3.34
CA ALA A 264 9.48 -7.70 -2.30
C ALA A 264 10.76 -8.28 -1.66
N ALA A 265 11.02 -9.58 -1.80
CA ALA A 265 12.23 -10.21 -1.28
C ALA A 265 13.42 -10.14 -2.26
N GLY A 266 13.23 -9.59 -3.47
CA GLY A 266 14.30 -9.47 -4.46
C GLY A 266 14.81 -10.81 -5.00
N THR A 267 13.93 -11.82 -5.13
CA THR A 267 14.31 -13.20 -5.47
C THR A 267 13.90 -13.66 -6.87
N VAL A 268 12.93 -12.98 -7.50
CA VAL A 268 12.39 -13.29 -8.83
C VAL A 268 12.78 -12.17 -9.80
N PRO A 269 13.93 -12.28 -10.48
CA PRO A 269 14.47 -11.19 -11.30
C PRO A 269 13.67 -10.98 -12.59
N ILE A 270 13.50 -9.71 -12.95
CA ILE A 270 12.99 -9.24 -14.24
C ILE A 270 14.18 -8.77 -15.07
N THR A 271 14.33 -9.31 -16.28
CA THR A 271 15.45 -8.97 -17.16
C THR A 271 15.26 -7.56 -17.73
N ASN A 272 16.31 -6.72 -17.66
CA ASN A 272 16.29 -5.35 -18.16
C ASN A 272 15.87 -5.29 -19.65
N GLY A 273 14.91 -4.45 -20.01
CA GLY A 273 14.36 -4.34 -21.36
C GLY A 273 13.36 -5.45 -21.75
N SER A 274 12.85 -6.25 -20.80
CA SER A 274 11.82 -7.25 -21.08
C SER A 274 10.40 -6.70 -20.92
N PRO A 275 9.42 -7.21 -21.69
CA PRO A 275 8.01 -6.91 -21.48
C PRO A 275 7.49 -7.60 -20.21
N VAL A 276 6.61 -6.91 -19.48
CA VAL A 276 5.80 -7.46 -18.38
C VAL A 276 4.33 -7.07 -18.57
N PRO A 277 3.35 -7.82 -18.03
CA PRO A 277 1.95 -7.43 -18.11
C PRO A 277 1.66 -6.07 -17.44
N THR A 278 0.73 -5.30 -18.01
CA THR A 278 0.18 -4.09 -17.38
C THR A 278 -0.42 -4.44 -15.99
N GLY A 279 -0.17 -3.59 -14.98
CA GLY A 279 -0.54 -3.81 -13.57
C GLY A 279 0.45 -4.65 -12.76
N THR A 280 1.60 -5.04 -13.31
CA THR A 280 2.64 -5.76 -12.55
C THR A 280 3.27 -4.86 -11.47
N GLN A 281 3.52 -5.43 -10.29
CA GLN A 281 4.31 -4.80 -9.24
C GLN A 281 5.80 -5.12 -9.39
N ILE A 282 6.63 -4.09 -9.29
CA ILE A 282 8.05 -4.10 -9.57
C ILE A 282 8.81 -3.56 -8.36
N TRP A 283 9.91 -4.21 -8.01
CA TRP A 283 10.87 -3.72 -7.02
C TRP A 283 12.21 -3.47 -7.70
N VAL A 284 12.81 -2.30 -7.47
CA VAL A 284 14.11 -1.90 -8.03
C VAL A 284 15.20 -2.21 -7.00
N GLY A 285 16.19 -3.01 -7.38
CA GLY A 285 17.36 -3.30 -6.55
C GLY A 285 18.51 -2.32 -6.81
N SER A 286 19.15 -1.88 -5.74
CA SER A 286 20.36 -1.03 -5.82
C SER A 286 21.63 -1.86 -6.02
N PRO A 287 22.69 -1.26 -6.62
CA PRO A 287 24.04 -1.81 -6.53
C PRO A 287 24.46 -1.98 -5.05
N PRO A 288 25.19 -3.05 -4.67
CA PRO A 288 25.61 -3.28 -3.28
C PRO A 288 26.32 -2.08 -2.66
N GLY A 289 25.81 -1.59 -1.53
CA GLY A 289 26.36 -0.44 -0.80
C GLY A 289 26.13 0.93 -1.44
N SER A 290 25.31 1.03 -2.50
CA SER A 290 24.97 2.31 -3.13
C SER A 290 23.69 2.92 -2.53
N THR A 291 23.77 4.21 -2.16
CA THR A 291 22.61 5.05 -1.84
C THR A 291 22.19 5.94 -3.02
N ALA A 292 22.82 5.81 -4.19
CA ALA A 292 22.46 6.59 -5.37
C ALA A 292 21.06 6.17 -5.88
N PRO A 293 20.19 7.13 -6.26
CA PRO A 293 18.85 6.81 -6.74
C PRO A 293 18.89 6.06 -8.06
N GLY A 294 18.00 5.08 -8.21
CA GLY A 294 17.71 4.43 -9.50
C GLY A 294 16.47 5.04 -10.14
N VAL A 295 16.40 5.01 -11.47
CA VAL A 295 15.19 5.38 -12.22
C VAL A 295 14.60 4.11 -12.81
N LEU A 296 13.31 3.87 -12.60
CA LEU A 296 12.53 2.85 -13.29
C LEU A 296 11.82 3.53 -14.46
N SER A 297 12.28 3.28 -15.68
CA SER A 297 11.67 3.80 -16.91
C SER A 297 10.79 2.71 -17.54
N ALA A 298 9.50 3.00 -17.65
CA ALA A 298 8.50 2.15 -18.28
C ALA A 298 8.15 2.71 -19.67
N ARG A 299 7.94 1.81 -20.64
CA ARG A 299 7.62 2.14 -22.04
C ARG A 299 6.59 1.18 -22.59
N ALA A 300 5.55 1.69 -23.24
CA ALA A 300 4.54 0.87 -23.91
C ALA A 300 4.03 1.57 -25.17
N THR A 301 3.70 0.77 -26.18
CA THR A 301 2.97 1.27 -27.36
C THR A 301 1.48 1.33 -27.05
N VAL A 302 0.91 2.54 -27.06
CA VAL A 302 -0.42 2.86 -26.54
C VAL A 302 -1.23 3.68 -27.55
N PRO A 303 -2.58 3.62 -27.54
CA PRO A 303 -3.40 4.44 -28.41
C PRO A 303 -3.34 5.91 -27.98
N VAL A 304 -2.85 6.77 -28.88
CA VAL A 304 -2.82 8.23 -28.70
C VAL A 304 -3.96 8.86 -29.51
N GLN A 305 -4.76 9.72 -28.88
CA GLN A 305 -5.90 10.37 -29.55
C GLN A 305 -5.45 11.60 -30.34
N THR A 306 -6.12 11.86 -31.48
CA THR A 306 -5.99 13.12 -32.22
C THR A 306 -6.18 14.33 -31.30
N GLY A 307 -5.44 15.42 -31.55
CA GLY A 307 -5.43 16.62 -30.70
C GLY A 307 -4.41 16.62 -29.56
N ASN A 308 -3.67 15.53 -29.32
CA ASN A 308 -2.55 15.52 -28.38
C ASN A 308 -1.37 16.34 -28.93
N VAL A 309 -0.74 17.13 -28.06
CA VAL A 309 0.32 18.09 -28.40
C VAL A 309 1.71 17.50 -28.16
N TYR A 310 2.65 17.87 -29.03
CA TYR A 310 4.05 17.50 -28.96
C TYR A 310 4.91 18.77 -28.98
N VAL A 311 5.71 18.96 -27.93
CA VAL A 311 6.60 20.11 -27.74
C VAL A 311 8.06 19.70 -27.92
N TYR A 312 8.92 20.66 -28.25
CA TYR A 312 10.34 20.43 -28.52
C TYR A 312 11.06 19.81 -27.32
N ASP A 313 11.85 18.76 -27.54
CA ASP A 313 12.56 18.02 -26.48
C ASP A 313 13.77 18.75 -25.86
N GLY A 314 14.20 19.87 -26.45
CA GLY A 314 15.40 20.63 -26.03
C GLY A 314 16.73 19.93 -26.35
N GLY A 315 16.71 18.81 -27.07
CA GLY A 315 17.85 17.91 -27.26
C GLY A 315 18.68 18.16 -28.51
N ASN A 316 18.09 18.73 -29.57
CA ASN A 316 18.80 19.02 -30.82
C ASN A 316 19.89 20.11 -30.65
N PRO A 317 21.19 19.83 -30.89
CA PRO A 317 22.26 20.80 -30.63
C PRO A 317 22.18 22.09 -31.47
N GLY A 318 22.22 23.24 -30.81
CA GLY A 318 22.22 24.56 -31.47
C GLY A 318 20.82 25.09 -31.86
N MET A 319 19.77 24.39 -31.45
CA MET A 319 18.37 24.80 -31.57
C MET A 319 17.85 25.19 -30.18
N GLU A 320 17.22 26.37 -30.06
CA GLU A 320 16.68 26.87 -28.77
C GLU A 320 15.17 26.64 -28.66
N ASN A 321 14.48 26.47 -29.79
CA ASN A 321 13.04 26.19 -29.88
C ASN A 321 12.74 25.50 -31.22
N ALA A 322 11.63 24.76 -31.30
CA ALA A 322 11.08 24.22 -32.54
C ALA A 322 9.56 24.29 -32.54
N GLN A 323 8.97 24.33 -33.73
CA GLN A 323 7.52 24.49 -33.94
C GLN A 323 6.73 23.41 -33.17
N PRO A 324 5.85 23.76 -32.22
CA PRO A 324 4.98 22.81 -31.57
C PRO A 324 4.08 22.10 -32.60
N LEU A 325 3.85 20.82 -32.37
CA LEU A 325 3.11 19.92 -33.24
C LEU A 325 1.84 19.40 -32.54
N ILE A 326 0.84 19.02 -33.32
CA ILE A 326 -0.38 18.40 -32.82
C ILE A 326 -0.73 17.16 -33.64
N LEU A 327 -1.10 16.06 -32.96
CA LEU A 327 -1.43 14.80 -33.60
C LEU A 327 -2.73 14.92 -34.40
N ALA A 328 -2.64 14.66 -35.71
CA ALA A 328 -3.70 14.94 -36.68
C ALA A 328 -4.73 13.81 -36.83
N ALA A 329 -4.39 12.59 -36.42
CA ALA A 329 -5.30 11.46 -36.35
C ALA A 329 -4.87 10.51 -35.22
N SER A 330 -5.86 9.89 -34.57
CA SER A 330 -5.59 8.90 -33.52
C SER A 330 -4.78 7.74 -34.10
N THR A 331 -3.67 7.40 -33.45
CA THR A 331 -2.73 6.37 -33.89
C THR A 331 -2.20 5.61 -32.67
N VAL A 332 -1.23 4.73 -32.86
CA VAL A 332 -0.58 3.97 -31.79
C VAL A 332 0.89 4.37 -31.77
N LEU A 333 1.36 4.92 -30.64
CA LEU A 333 2.73 5.41 -30.45
C LEU A 333 3.32 4.86 -29.14
N GLU A 334 4.64 4.82 -29.02
CA GLU A 334 5.30 4.67 -27.73
C GLU A 334 5.06 5.88 -26.81
N ALA A 335 4.70 5.60 -25.55
CA ALA A 335 4.70 6.57 -24.46
C ALA A 335 5.59 6.06 -23.33
N THR A 336 6.13 6.98 -22.53
CA THR A 336 7.01 6.66 -21.41
C THR A 336 6.53 7.20 -20.06
N ALA A 337 6.88 6.52 -18.98
CA ALA A 337 6.69 7.00 -17.61
C ALA A 337 7.84 6.54 -16.71
N GLU A 338 8.21 7.36 -15.73
CA GLU A 338 9.33 7.08 -14.83
C GLU A 338 8.93 7.15 -13.35
N ALA A 339 9.64 6.41 -12.51
CA ALA A 339 9.63 6.55 -11.05
C ALA A 339 11.03 6.42 -10.46
N THR A 340 11.26 7.06 -9.31
CA THR A 340 12.55 7.07 -8.61
C THR A 340 12.57 6.05 -7.48
N ALA A 341 13.60 5.20 -7.48
CA ALA A 341 13.95 4.31 -6.39
C ALA A 341 15.06 4.94 -5.54
N GLU A 342 14.74 5.38 -4.32
CA GLU A 342 15.69 5.94 -3.37
C GLU A 342 16.25 4.87 -2.44
N PHE A 343 17.51 5.03 -2.00
CA PHE A 343 18.19 4.03 -1.18
C PHE A 343 18.89 4.65 0.04
N PHE A 344 18.63 4.09 1.22
CA PHE A 344 19.19 4.55 2.50
C PHE A 344 20.19 3.53 3.09
N VAL A 345 21.11 3.98 3.93
CA VAL A 345 21.96 3.07 4.73
C VAL A 345 21.09 2.40 5.79
N PRO A 346 21.00 1.05 5.83
CA PRO A 346 20.17 0.35 6.80
C PRO A 346 20.87 0.14 8.15
N GLY A 347 20.06 0.03 9.19
CA GLY A 347 20.41 -0.51 10.49
C GLY A 347 19.26 -1.34 11.05
N ASP A 348 19.60 -2.33 11.87
CA ASP A 348 18.66 -3.25 12.49
C ASP A 348 18.50 -2.91 13.98
N LEU A 349 17.32 -3.17 14.54
CA LEU A 349 17.01 -2.98 15.95
C LEU A 349 16.59 -4.29 16.60
N VAL A 350 17.47 -4.85 17.43
CA VAL A 350 17.21 -6.05 18.25
C VAL A 350 16.52 -5.62 19.54
N VAL A 351 15.24 -5.97 19.64
CA VAL A 351 14.36 -5.68 20.79
C VAL A 351 14.44 -6.84 21.77
N ASN A 352 15.12 -6.62 22.90
CA ASN A 352 15.39 -7.63 23.92
C ASN A 352 14.50 -7.42 25.15
N LYS A 353 13.58 -8.35 25.40
CA LYS A 353 12.76 -8.39 26.62
C LYS A 353 13.34 -9.36 27.63
N THR A 354 13.52 -8.90 28.87
CA THR A 354 13.91 -9.75 30.01
C THR A 354 12.89 -9.68 31.15
N PHE A 355 12.81 -10.76 31.93
CA PHE A 355 11.91 -10.89 33.07
C PHE A 355 12.72 -11.27 34.33
N ALA A 356 12.38 -10.67 35.47
CA ALA A 356 12.96 -10.95 36.79
C ALA A 356 11.87 -10.97 37.87
N GLY A 357 12.16 -11.52 39.05
CA GLY A 357 11.20 -11.60 40.16
C GLY A 357 10.73 -13.02 40.48
N GLY A 358 9.96 -13.17 41.56
CA GLY A 358 9.56 -14.47 42.10
C GLY A 358 8.43 -15.17 41.31
N ALA A 359 7.72 -14.44 40.46
CA ALA A 359 6.56 -14.94 39.70
C ALA A 359 6.78 -14.98 38.18
N VAL A 360 8.05 -14.96 37.74
CA VAL A 360 8.42 -15.10 36.33
C VAL A 360 7.93 -16.43 35.78
N GLY A 361 7.17 -16.38 34.68
CA GLY A 361 6.48 -17.54 34.11
C GLY A 361 5.00 -17.65 34.50
N SER A 362 4.49 -16.77 35.37
CA SER A 362 3.07 -16.70 35.76
C SER A 362 2.32 -15.49 35.17
N GLN A 363 3.00 -14.62 34.42
CA GLN A 363 2.38 -13.47 33.75
C GLN A 363 1.60 -13.86 32.49
N GLY A 364 0.58 -13.07 32.17
CA GLY A 364 -0.14 -13.11 30.89
C GLY A 364 0.72 -12.65 29.72
N ALA A 365 0.12 -12.57 28.53
CA ALA A 365 0.80 -12.07 27.34
C ALA A 365 1.21 -10.60 27.52
N THR A 366 2.36 -10.22 26.97
CA THR A 366 2.89 -8.84 27.00
C THR A 366 2.94 -8.30 25.58
N THR A 367 2.47 -7.08 25.36
CA THR A 367 2.45 -6.40 24.06
C THR A 367 3.33 -5.16 24.13
N LEU A 368 4.41 -5.13 23.34
CA LEU A 368 5.24 -3.95 23.14
C LEU A 368 4.87 -3.27 21.82
N VAL A 369 4.97 -1.94 21.78
CA VAL A 369 4.94 -1.16 20.54
C VAL A 369 6.24 -0.40 20.42
N VAL A 370 7.00 -0.67 19.36
CA VAL A 370 8.24 0.06 19.04
C VAL A 370 7.92 1.10 17.97
N ASP A 371 7.90 2.37 18.35
CA ASP A 371 7.61 3.50 17.45
C ASP A 371 8.94 4.11 16.95
N CYS A 372 9.16 4.00 15.64
CA CYS A 372 10.30 4.55 14.91
C CYS A 372 9.92 5.77 14.03
N GLY A 373 8.78 6.42 14.32
CA GLY A 373 8.33 7.62 13.63
C GLY A 373 7.98 7.35 12.16
N PRO A 374 8.56 8.08 11.19
CA PRO A 374 8.27 7.89 9.76
C PRO A 374 8.56 6.48 9.22
N ALA A 375 9.44 5.71 9.87
CA ALA A 375 9.71 4.31 9.52
C ALA A 375 8.59 3.35 9.96
N GLY A 376 7.63 3.81 10.77
CA GLY A 376 6.49 3.06 11.25
C GLY A 376 6.58 2.63 12.72
N ALA A 377 5.52 1.94 13.16
CA ALA A 377 5.42 1.36 14.50
C ALA A 377 5.24 -0.16 14.40
N PHE A 378 5.98 -0.89 15.24
CA PHE A 378 6.09 -2.35 15.20
C PHE A 378 5.52 -2.96 16.48
N VAL A 379 4.47 -3.77 16.34
CA VAL A 379 3.83 -4.47 17.47
C VAL A 379 4.52 -5.81 17.69
N ILE A 380 4.94 -6.06 18.93
CA ILE A 380 5.67 -7.25 19.35
C ILE A 380 4.87 -7.95 20.45
N GLU A 381 4.33 -9.13 20.12
CA GLU A 381 3.55 -9.96 21.04
C GLU A 381 4.43 -11.01 21.71
N ILE A 382 4.49 -10.99 23.03
CA ILE A 382 5.28 -11.91 23.85
C ILE A 382 4.32 -12.88 24.56
N PRO A 383 4.43 -14.21 24.33
CA PRO A 383 3.51 -15.19 24.90
C PRO A 383 3.44 -15.16 26.43
N ALA A 384 2.25 -15.48 26.96
CA ALA A 384 2.04 -15.70 28.39
C ALA A 384 3.00 -16.77 28.94
N GLY A 385 3.47 -16.59 30.16
CA GLY A 385 4.40 -17.51 30.83
C GLY A 385 5.83 -17.52 30.29
N THR A 386 6.22 -16.54 29.47
CA THR A 386 7.61 -16.41 28.98
C THR A 386 8.57 -16.18 30.17
N ALA A 387 9.43 -17.17 30.44
CA ALA A 387 10.32 -17.15 31.61
C ALA A 387 11.80 -16.84 31.28
N THR A 388 12.17 -16.83 29.99
CA THR A 388 13.51 -16.51 29.48
C THR A 388 13.51 -15.16 28.77
N GLN A 389 14.68 -14.71 28.32
CA GLN A 389 14.76 -13.58 27.38
C GLN A 389 13.95 -13.91 26.11
N PHE A 390 13.21 -12.91 25.63
CA PHE A 390 12.59 -12.89 24.31
C PHE A 390 13.33 -11.85 23.46
N SER A 391 13.52 -12.13 22.18
CA SER A 391 14.25 -11.26 21.25
C SER A 391 13.55 -11.25 19.90
N GLN A 392 13.38 -10.07 19.32
CA GLN A 392 12.88 -9.87 17.96
C GLN A 392 13.63 -8.73 17.29
N THR A 393 14.00 -8.91 16.02
CA THR A 393 14.68 -7.87 15.23
C THR A 393 13.68 -7.14 14.35
N VAL A 394 13.74 -5.81 14.34
CA VAL A 394 13.17 -4.96 13.30
C VAL A 394 14.31 -4.62 12.34
N THR A 395 14.24 -5.04 11.09
CA THR A 395 15.32 -4.86 10.11
C THR A 395 15.11 -3.61 9.25
N ASP A 396 16.15 -3.23 8.51
CA ASP A 396 16.06 -2.29 7.38
C ASP A 396 15.56 -0.88 7.77
N LEU A 397 15.86 -0.42 8.99
CA LEU A 397 15.53 0.93 9.43
C LEU A 397 16.57 1.94 8.89
N PRO A 398 16.16 3.13 8.41
CA PRO A 398 17.12 4.14 7.98
C PRO A 398 18.03 4.62 9.13
N VAL A 399 19.34 4.72 8.89
CA VAL A 399 20.28 5.32 9.84
C VAL A 399 19.84 6.74 10.22
N GLY A 400 19.89 7.06 11.51
CA GLY A 400 19.39 8.32 12.09
C GLY A 400 17.93 8.26 12.55
N THR A 401 17.18 7.20 12.24
CA THR A 401 15.85 6.94 12.81
C THR A 401 15.94 6.87 14.34
N VAL A 402 14.99 7.45 15.06
CA VAL A 402 14.91 7.36 16.52
C VAL A 402 13.73 6.46 16.88
N CYS A 403 14.02 5.31 17.48
CA CYS A 403 13.03 4.35 17.92
C CYS A 403 12.83 4.42 19.44
N SER A 404 11.58 4.44 19.87
CA SER A 404 11.15 4.36 21.27
C SER A 404 10.25 3.15 21.47
N VAL A 405 10.06 2.71 22.72
CA VAL A 405 9.20 1.57 23.03
C VAL A 405 8.21 1.92 24.13
N THR A 406 6.96 1.49 23.95
CA THR A 406 5.92 1.45 24.97
C THR A 406 5.52 0.00 25.23
N GLU A 407 4.88 -0.24 26.38
CA GLU A 407 4.34 -1.54 26.77
C GLU A 407 2.87 -1.38 27.09
N GLU A 408 2.01 -1.67 26.11
CA GLU A 408 0.57 -1.42 26.18
C GLU A 408 -0.16 -2.53 26.95
N GLY A 409 0.35 -3.75 26.87
CA GLY A 409 -0.08 -4.88 27.72
C GLY A 409 1.11 -5.39 28.52
N THR A 410 1.08 -5.29 29.85
CA THR A 410 2.21 -5.74 30.70
C THR A 410 2.19 -7.23 31.02
N GLY A 411 1.07 -7.92 30.80
CA GLY A 411 0.85 -9.29 31.28
C GLY A 411 0.48 -9.40 32.77
N SER A 412 0.21 -8.28 33.47
CA SER A 412 -0.35 -8.34 34.83
C SER A 412 -1.70 -9.07 34.86
N THR A 413 -1.95 -9.83 35.93
CA THR A 413 -3.18 -10.61 36.13
C THR A 413 -3.73 -10.39 37.55
N ALA A 414 -4.80 -11.10 37.92
CA ALA A 414 -5.22 -11.14 39.33
C ALA A 414 -4.13 -11.75 40.25
N GLU A 415 -3.33 -12.69 39.74
CA GLU A 415 -2.34 -13.45 40.51
C GLU A 415 -0.96 -12.78 40.54
N VAL A 416 -0.60 -11.96 39.54
CA VAL A 416 0.71 -11.30 39.45
C VAL A 416 0.64 -9.84 39.02
N THR A 417 1.53 -9.02 39.57
CA THR A 417 1.82 -7.67 39.09
C THR A 417 3.10 -7.70 38.25
N VAL A 418 3.04 -7.10 37.07
CA VAL A 418 4.19 -6.88 36.19
C VAL A 418 4.53 -5.40 36.19
N THR A 419 5.74 -5.06 36.64
CA THR A 419 6.28 -3.70 36.67
C THR A 419 7.31 -3.52 35.55
N PRO A 420 7.02 -2.73 34.50
CA PRO A 420 7.95 -2.51 33.40
C PRO A 420 8.99 -1.44 33.67
N VAL A 421 10.19 -1.67 33.16
CA VAL A 421 11.30 -0.72 33.07
C VAL A 421 11.67 -0.59 31.60
N LEU A 422 11.34 0.56 31.03
CA LEU A 422 11.57 0.89 29.62
C LEU A 422 12.90 1.67 29.48
N PRO A 423 13.68 1.45 28.40
CA PRO A 423 14.91 2.18 28.12
C PRO A 423 14.62 3.59 27.58
N ALA A 424 15.67 4.40 27.45
CA ALA A 424 15.61 5.61 26.63
C ALA A 424 15.50 5.25 25.13
N PRO A 425 14.97 6.15 24.27
CA PRO A 425 14.94 5.95 22.82
C PRO A 425 16.34 5.71 22.24
N VAL A 426 16.43 4.84 21.24
CA VAL A 426 17.66 4.45 20.54
C VAL A 426 17.68 5.12 19.17
N THR A 427 18.81 5.74 18.81
CA THR A 427 19.05 6.22 17.43
C THR A 427 19.71 5.11 16.64
N ILE A 428 19.12 4.74 15.52
CA ILE A 428 19.62 3.69 14.62
C ILE A 428 20.93 4.13 13.97
N THR A 429 21.94 3.29 14.12
CA THR A 429 23.24 3.36 13.42
C THR A 429 23.38 2.18 12.46
N GLU A 430 24.37 2.22 11.57
CA GLU A 430 24.60 1.16 10.58
C GLU A 430 24.87 -0.19 11.25
N GLY A 431 24.17 -1.24 10.82
CA GLY A 431 24.25 -2.57 11.42
C GLY A 431 23.36 -2.75 12.66
N GLU A 432 23.78 -3.59 13.60
CA GLU A 432 22.96 -4.02 14.74
C GLU A 432 22.92 -2.98 15.88
N ASN A 433 21.70 -2.60 16.29
CA ASN A 433 21.40 -1.74 17.44
C ASN A 433 20.57 -2.54 18.45
N ILE A 434 20.69 -2.26 19.75
CA ILE A 434 20.01 -3.04 20.81
C ILE A 434 19.10 -2.14 21.65
N LEU A 435 17.86 -2.61 21.88
CA LEU A 435 16.88 -2.00 22.78
C LEU A 435 16.54 -2.99 23.90
N GLU A 436 16.98 -2.70 25.13
CA GLU A 436 16.75 -3.58 26.28
C GLU A 436 15.56 -3.13 27.14
N ILE A 437 14.56 -4.01 27.28
CA ILE A 437 13.38 -3.80 28.13
C ILE A 437 13.36 -4.86 29.24
N ARG A 438 13.08 -4.44 30.48
CA ARG A 438 13.07 -5.34 31.64
C ARG A 438 11.78 -5.25 32.43
N ASN A 439 11.17 -6.40 32.72
CA ASN A 439 10.03 -6.50 33.64
C ASN A 439 10.43 -7.14 34.97
N THR A 440 9.81 -6.67 36.04
CA THR A 440 9.77 -7.37 37.33
C THR A 440 8.38 -7.97 37.51
N VAL A 441 8.30 -9.26 37.84
CA VAL A 441 7.06 -10.05 37.95
C VAL A 441 6.97 -10.61 39.37
N GLU A 442 5.97 -10.16 40.12
CA GLU A 442 5.77 -10.50 41.53
C GLU A 442 4.35 -11.05 41.76
N PHE A 443 4.21 -11.97 42.71
CA PHE A 443 2.89 -12.49 43.09
C PHE A 443 2.11 -11.44 43.88
N ASN A 444 0.85 -11.24 43.49
CA ASN A 444 -0.06 -10.38 44.24
C ASN A 444 -0.37 -11.01 45.61
N PRO A 445 -0.43 -10.23 46.70
CA PRO A 445 -0.88 -10.74 47.99
C PRO A 445 -2.33 -11.20 47.90
N GLY A 446 -2.67 -12.24 48.67
CA GLY A 446 -4.02 -12.74 48.82
C GLY A 446 -4.70 -12.24 50.10
N SER A 447 -5.79 -12.91 50.45
CA SER A 447 -6.57 -12.62 51.67
C SER A 447 -7.12 -13.89 52.31
N LEU A 448 -7.38 -13.82 53.61
CA LEU A 448 -8.07 -14.83 54.40
C LEU A 448 -9.42 -14.29 54.85
N LEU A 449 -10.49 -15.04 54.60
CA LEU A 449 -11.81 -14.83 55.19
C LEU A 449 -12.03 -15.93 56.24
N VAL A 450 -12.16 -15.54 57.50
CA VAL A 450 -12.54 -16.47 58.59
C VAL A 450 -14.02 -16.29 58.86
N THR A 451 -14.76 -17.38 58.72
CA THR A 451 -16.20 -17.46 58.95
C THR A 451 -16.45 -18.30 60.20
N LYS A 452 -17.27 -17.80 61.12
CA LYS A 452 -17.67 -18.51 62.34
C LYS A 452 -19.18 -18.69 62.35
N THR A 453 -19.64 -19.94 62.29
CA THR A 453 -21.07 -20.27 62.30
C THR A 453 -21.46 -20.87 63.66
N ILE A 454 -22.51 -20.32 64.26
CA ILE A 454 -23.14 -20.84 65.49
C ILE A 454 -24.46 -21.50 65.10
N SER A 455 -24.71 -22.71 65.58
CA SER A 455 -25.91 -23.49 65.26
C SER A 455 -26.29 -24.46 66.37
N GLY A 456 -27.38 -25.20 66.19
CA GLY A 456 -27.89 -26.17 67.17
C GLY A 456 -28.92 -25.59 68.16
N SER A 457 -29.54 -26.47 68.95
CA SER A 457 -30.63 -26.10 69.87
C SER A 457 -30.16 -25.40 71.15
N GLY A 458 -28.85 -25.42 71.45
CA GLY A 458 -28.23 -24.68 72.54
C GLY A 458 -27.67 -23.31 72.14
N ALA A 459 -27.79 -22.90 70.87
CA ALA A 459 -27.26 -21.62 70.40
C ALA A 459 -27.95 -20.44 71.12
N GLY A 460 -27.14 -19.48 71.58
CA GLY A 460 -27.57 -18.38 72.45
C GLY A 460 -27.39 -18.65 73.95
N LEU A 461 -26.85 -19.80 74.35
CA LEU A 461 -26.53 -20.15 75.74
C LEU A 461 -25.03 -20.41 75.98
N GLN A 462 -24.20 -20.30 74.93
CA GLN A 462 -22.75 -20.48 75.03
C GLN A 462 -22.06 -19.25 75.66
N GLU A 463 -20.92 -19.49 76.32
CA GLU A 463 -19.97 -18.47 76.75
C GLU A 463 -19.23 -17.81 75.55
N GLU A 464 -18.32 -16.88 75.82
CA GLU A 464 -17.48 -16.25 74.80
C GLU A 464 -16.72 -17.28 73.95
N ILE A 465 -16.63 -17.02 72.64
CA ILE A 465 -15.86 -17.82 71.70
C ILE A 465 -14.67 -16.99 71.22
N ALA A 466 -13.47 -17.57 71.23
CA ALA A 466 -12.26 -16.93 70.72
C ALA A 466 -11.61 -17.82 69.65
N LEU A 467 -11.49 -17.27 68.44
CA LEU A 467 -10.70 -17.83 67.36
C LEU A 467 -9.34 -17.12 67.30
N HIS A 468 -8.25 -17.88 67.19
CA HIS A 468 -6.90 -17.36 67.03
C HIS A 468 -6.43 -17.59 65.59
N ILE A 469 -6.11 -16.50 64.89
CA ILE A 469 -5.69 -16.46 63.49
C ILE A 469 -4.20 -16.10 63.46
N GLN A 470 -3.39 -16.99 62.89
CA GLN A 470 -1.95 -16.82 62.78
C GLN A 470 -1.51 -17.01 61.33
N CYS A 471 -0.90 -16.02 60.69
CA CYS A 471 -0.38 -16.14 59.32
C CYS A 471 1.12 -15.85 59.28
N GLY A 472 1.89 -16.82 58.77
CA GLY A 472 3.34 -16.76 58.71
C GLY A 472 4.01 -16.50 60.07
N ASP A 473 5.26 -16.03 60.04
CA ASP A 473 5.99 -15.61 61.23
C ASP A 473 5.53 -14.22 61.72
N GLY A 474 4.27 -14.13 62.17
CA GLY A 474 3.69 -12.91 62.75
C GLY A 474 3.25 -11.84 61.75
N ILE A 475 2.87 -12.24 60.53
CA ILE A 475 2.25 -11.32 59.55
C ILE A 475 0.85 -10.94 60.03
N ILE A 476 0.12 -11.92 60.58
CA ILE A 476 -1.11 -11.75 61.37
C ILE A 476 -0.95 -12.64 62.61
N ASP A 477 -1.31 -12.13 63.79
CA ASP A 477 -1.40 -12.88 65.04
C ASP A 477 -2.52 -12.24 65.90
N GLU A 478 -3.78 -12.55 65.56
CA GLU A 478 -4.97 -11.83 66.03
C GLU A 478 -6.05 -12.77 66.59
N ILE A 479 -6.88 -12.24 67.50
CA ILE A 479 -8.01 -12.97 68.09
C ILE A 479 -9.33 -12.39 67.58
N PHE A 480 -10.13 -13.24 66.92
CA PHE A 480 -11.50 -12.93 66.52
C PHE A 480 -12.48 -13.49 67.56
N VAL A 481 -13.14 -12.59 68.29
CA VAL A 481 -14.03 -12.92 69.42
C VAL A 481 -15.50 -12.83 68.99
N ILE A 482 -16.29 -13.84 69.35
CA ILE A 482 -17.76 -13.78 69.30
C ILE A 482 -18.27 -13.74 70.76
N PRO A 483 -19.11 -12.76 71.15
CA PRO A 483 -19.55 -12.62 72.54
C PRO A 483 -20.44 -13.78 73.00
N GLU A 484 -20.51 -13.96 74.32
CA GLU A 484 -21.45 -14.86 74.98
C GLU A 484 -22.91 -14.61 74.55
N GLY A 485 -23.73 -15.66 74.55
CA GLY A 485 -25.15 -15.55 74.24
C GLY A 485 -25.50 -15.19 72.78
N ALA A 486 -24.52 -15.12 71.88
CA ALA A 486 -24.76 -14.91 70.45
C ALA A 486 -25.71 -15.98 69.87
N THR A 487 -26.79 -15.56 69.21
CA THR A 487 -27.76 -16.48 68.60
C THR A 487 -27.16 -17.23 67.40
N ALA A 488 -27.86 -18.27 66.93
CA ALA A 488 -27.46 -19.00 65.73
C ALA A 488 -27.38 -18.07 64.50
N ASP A 489 -26.17 -17.77 64.05
CA ASP A 489 -25.85 -16.86 62.96
C ASP A 489 -24.43 -17.15 62.42
N THR A 490 -24.01 -16.40 61.39
CA THR A 490 -22.70 -16.50 60.74
C THR A 490 -21.94 -15.18 60.84
N PHE A 491 -20.80 -15.20 61.53
CA PHE A 491 -19.91 -14.05 61.74
C PHE A 491 -18.71 -14.16 60.80
N THR A 492 -18.18 -13.04 60.29
CA THR A 492 -17.04 -13.07 59.37
C THR A 492 -16.00 -11.99 59.71
N GLN A 493 -14.72 -12.34 59.53
CA GLN A 493 -13.60 -11.41 59.62
C GLN A 493 -12.66 -11.64 58.41
N ARG A 494 -12.28 -10.55 57.74
CA ARG A 494 -11.36 -10.60 56.59
C ARG A 494 -10.00 -10.02 56.97
N TYR A 495 -8.95 -10.64 56.46
CA TYR A 495 -7.56 -10.21 56.56
C TYR A 495 -6.97 -10.13 55.15
N GLU A 496 -6.44 -8.98 54.76
CA GLU A 496 -5.94 -8.72 53.40
C GLU A 496 -4.43 -8.44 53.39
N GLY A 497 -3.82 -8.42 52.19
CA GLY A 497 -2.40 -8.08 52.05
C GLY A 497 -1.44 -9.19 52.45
N ILE A 498 -1.93 -10.43 52.62
CA ILE A 498 -1.10 -11.57 53.04
C ILE A 498 -0.25 -12.03 51.86
N PRO A 499 1.10 -12.09 51.97
CA PRO A 499 1.96 -12.51 50.87
C PRO A 499 1.60 -13.92 50.36
N ALA A 500 1.70 -14.11 49.05
CA ALA A 500 1.38 -15.40 48.44
C ALA A 500 2.30 -16.53 48.94
N GLY A 501 1.75 -17.72 49.12
CA GLY A 501 2.45 -18.88 49.67
C GLY A 501 2.55 -18.91 51.20
N VAL A 502 2.10 -17.86 51.90
CA VAL A 502 2.04 -17.85 53.37
C VAL A 502 0.99 -18.85 53.86
N LEU A 503 1.36 -19.63 54.88
CA LEU A 503 0.46 -20.52 55.60
C LEU A 503 -0.25 -19.74 56.72
N CYS A 504 -1.58 -19.83 56.76
CA CYS A 504 -2.42 -19.31 57.82
C CYS A 504 -3.05 -20.46 58.62
N ARG A 505 -3.00 -20.38 59.95
CA ARG A 505 -3.58 -21.31 60.89
C ARG A 505 -4.74 -20.64 61.62
N VAL A 506 -5.90 -21.29 61.65
CA VAL A 506 -7.07 -20.86 62.40
C VAL A 506 -7.39 -21.93 63.44
N SER A 507 -7.37 -21.53 64.71
CA SER A 507 -7.68 -22.42 65.84
C SER A 507 -8.71 -21.80 66.78
N GLU A 508 -9.40 -22.62 67.56
CA GLU A 508 -10.42 -22.18 68.51
C GLU A 508 -10.00 -22.55 69.94
N PRO A 509 -9.15 -21.73 70.59
CA PRO A 509 -8.75 -21.96 71.98
C PRO A 509 -9.90 -21.87 73.00
N VAL A 510 -10.98 -21.13 72.69
CA VAL A 510 -12.17 -21.02 73.55
C VAL A 510 -13.42 -21.23 72.71
N SER A 511 -14.20 -22.26 73.03
CA SER A 511 -15.32 -22.74 72.22
C SER A 511 -16.71 -22.46 72.82
N GLY A 512 -16.82 -21.58 73.82
CA GLY A 512 -18.08 -21.23 74.49
C GLY A 512 -18.79 -22.35 75.27
N ALA A 513 -18.17 -23.51 75.45
CA ALA A 513 -18.78 -24.63 76.20
C ALA A 513 -18.95 -24.27 77.70
N SER A 514 -20.09 -24.63 78.28
CA SER A 514 -20.44 -24.31 79.67
C SER A 514 -21.15 -25.48 80.37
N GLU A 515 -21.61 -25.28 81.61
CA GLU A 515 -22.46 -26.28 82.30
C GLU A 515 -23.84 -26.48 81.65
N ASP A 516 -24.31 -25.50 80.86
CA ASP A 516 -25.63 -25.52 80.22
C ASP A 516 -25.62 -26.08 78.78
N VAL A 517 -24.48 -25.99 78.06
CA VAL A 517 -24.37 -26.46 76.67
C VAL A 517 -23.11 -27.28 76.37
N THR A 518 -23.29 -28.39 75.65
CA THR A 518 -22.19 -29.08 74.94
C THR A 518 -21.95 -28.41 73.59
N VAL A 519 -20.72 -28.53 73.07
CA VAL A 519 -20.33 -28.03 71.75
C VAL A 519 -19.62 -29.11 70.93
N GLU A 520 -20.00 -29.20 69.65
CA GLU A 520 -19.21 -29.88 68.62
C GLU A 520 -18.59 -28.82 67.70
N THR A 521 -17.27 -28.68 67.75
CA THR A 521 -16.49 -27.76 66.92
C THR A 521 -15.90 -28.49 65.72
N SER A 522 -15.98 -27.87 64.53
CA SER A 522 -15.37 -28.37 63.30
C SER A 522 -14.84 -27.22 62.43
N GLY A 523 -13.93 -27.53 61.49
CA GLY A 523 -13.46 -26.59 60.47
C GLY A 523 -12.23 -25.74 60.83
N THR A 524 -11.67 -25.88 62.03
CA THR A 524 -10.32 -25.36 62.35
C THR A 524 -9.25 -26.06 61.52
N GLY A 525 -8.19 -25.36 61.12
CA GLY A 525 -7.13 -25.95 60.29
C GLY A 525 -6.09 -24.94 59.79
N GLU A 526 -5.34 -25.35 58.77
CA GLU A 526 -4.34 -24.54 58.10
C GLU A 526 -4.69 -24.38 56.61
N VAL A 527 -4.43 -23.20 56.05
CA VAL A 527 -4.68 -22.87 54.64
C VAL A 527 -3.53 -22.04 54.08
N THR A 528 -3.05 -22.38 52.89
CA THR A 528 -2.05 -21.58 52.16
C THR A 528 -2.75 -20.48 51.37
N ILE A 529 -2.30 -19.24 51.51
CA ILE A 529 -2.82 -18.10 50.75
C ILE A 529 -2.26 -18.15 49.32
N MET A 530 -3.16 -18.29 48.34
CA MET A 530 -2.82 -18.30 46.91
C MET A 530 -2.69 -16.87 46.37
N PRO A 531 -1.85 -16.62 45.35
CA PRO A 531 -1.61 -15.27 44.82
C PRO A 531 -2.90 -14.58 44.39
N GLY A 532 -3.16 -13.36 44.89
CA GLY A 532 -4.34 -12.57 44.54
C GLY A 532 -5.71 -13.17 44.89
N GLN A 533 -5.76 -14.32 45.56
CA GLN A 533 -7.00 -15.04 45.85
C GLN A 533 -7.45 -14.83 47.32
N SER A 534 -8.75 -15.01 47.56
CA SER A 534 -9.35 -15.01 48.89
C SER A 534 -9.63 -16.43 49.33
N GLN A 535 -8.87 -16.93 50.29
CA GLN A 535 -9.12 -18.24 50.91
C GLN A 535 -10.15 -18.09 52.04
N THR A 536 -11.01 -19.09 52.21
CA THR A 536 -12.00 -19.11 53.30
C THR A 536 -11.74 -20.26 54.25
N VAL A 537 -11.82 -19.99 55.56
CA VAL A 537 -11.86 -21.02 56.61
C VAL A 537 -13.18 -20.85 57.36
N GLU A 538 -14.02 -21.88 57.31
CA GLU A 538 -15.31 -21.91 58.00
C GLU A 538 -15.17 -22.76 59.27
N VAL A 539 -15.31 -22.14 60.44
CA VAL A 539 -15.33 -22.83 61.73
C VAL A 539 -16.76 -22.87 62.24
N VAL A 540 -17.28 -24.07 62.53
CA VAL A 540 -18.68 -24.29 62.90
C VAL A 540 -18.76 -24.87 64.30
N ASN A 541 -19.56 -24.24 65.17
CA ASN A 541 -19.99 -24.83 66.43
C ASN A 541 -21.46 -25.24 66.36
N VAL A 542 -21.74 -26.47 66.75
CA VAL A 542 -23.10 -26.97 67.00
C VAL A 542 -23.28 -27.11 68.50
N TYR A 543 -24.21 -26.36 69.09
CA TYR A 543 -24.51 -26.40 70.52
C TYR A 543 -25.78 -27.19 70.80
N ALA A 544 -25.76 -28.00 71.84
CA ALA A 544 -26.93 -28.69 72.37
C ALA A 544 -27.03 -28.47 73.90
N PRO A 545 -28.23 -28.34 74.48
CA PRO A 545 -28.39 -28.32 75.93
C PRO A 545 -27.83 -29.60 76.57
N VAL A 546 -27.13 -29.47 77.69
CA VAL A 546 -26.66 -30.63 78.46
C VAL A 546 -27.88 -31.44 78.93
N PRO A 547 -28.00 -32.74 78.59
CA PRO A 547 -29.12 -33.55 79.03
C PRO A 547 -29.07 -33.76 80.55
N PRO A 548 -30.22 -33.77 81.25
CA PRO A 548 -30.26 -34.02 82.68
C PRO A 548 -29.70 -35.43 83.00
N PRO A 549 -29.02 -35.62 84.13
CA PRO A 549 -28.40 -36.90 84.47
C PRO A 549 -29.44 -38.03 84.55
N GLU A 550 -29.16 -39.14 83.86
CA GLU A 550 -30.03 -40.31 83.79
C GLU A 550 -30.15 -40.98 85.17
N GLU A 551 -31.38 -41.10 85.70
CA GLU A 551 -31.61 -41.70 87.03
C GLU A 551 -31.23 -43.19 87.04
N PRO A 552 -30.51 -43.69 88.08
CA PRO A 552 -30.09 -45.09 88.13
C PRO A 552 -31.27 -46.07 88.16
N GLN A 553 -31.37 -46.97 87.18
CA GLN A 553 -32.37 -48.02 87.20
C GLN A 553 -32.15 -49.01 88.37
N PRO A 554 -33.20 -49.41 89.13
CA PRO A 554 -33.03 -50.28 90.30
C PRO A 554 -32.58 -51.71 89.93
N GLN A 555 -31.53 -52.21 90.57
CA GLN A 555 -31.14 -53.61 90.48
C GLN A 555 -32.08 -54.51 91.32
N PRO A 556 -32.52 -55.68 90.81
CA PRO A 556 -33.34 -56.62 91.57
C PRO A 556 -32.50 -57.42 92.59
N PRO A 557 -33.05 -57.84 93.75
CA PRO A 557 -32.29 -58.50 94.79
C PRO A 557 -31.93 -59.95 94.45
N ALA A 558 -30.70 -60.36 94.75
CA ALA A 558 -30.27 -61.74 94.65
C ALA A 558 -30.55 -62.50 95.95
N ASP A 559 -31.16 -63.69 95.87
CA ASP A 559 -30.84 -64.76 96.82
C ASP A 559 -31.25 -66.18 96.35
N ARG A 560 -30.54 -67.19 96.86
CA ARG A 560 -30.71 -68.67 96.70
C ARG A 560 -30.10 -69.36 95.46
N GLN A 561 -28.92 -69.92 95.70
CA GLN A 561 -28.31 -71.11 95.06
C GLN A 561 -28.60 -72.38 95.91
N PRO A 562 -28.20 -73.63 95.56
CA PRO A 562 -27.74 -74.25 94.29
C PRO A 562 -28.53 -75.59 94.05
N PRO A 563 -28.02 -76.75 93.54
CA PRO A 563 -26.84 -77.06 92.71
C PRO A 563 -27.08 -78.01 91.49
N ALA A 564 -26.03 -78.11 90.64
CA ALA A 564 -25.52 -79.29 89.89
C ALA A 564 -26.47 -80.22 89.07
N ASP A 565 -26.11 -80.48 87.81
CA ASP A 565 -25.30 -81.66 87.38
C ASP A 565 -25.61 -82.11 85.92
N ARG A 566 -24.56 -82.56 85.19
CA ARG A 566 -24.55 -83.38 83.94
C ARG A 566 -24.84 -82.77 82.55
N GLN A 567 -23.76 -82.70 81.76
CA GLN A 567 -23.68 -83.05 80.32
C GLN A 567 -24.40 -84.39 79.99
N PRO A 568 -24.82 -84.71 78.73
CA PRO A 568 -24.01 -84.46 77.51
C PRO A 568 -24.76 -84.24 76.16
N SER A 569 -23.96 -84.15 75.08
CA SER A 569 -24.22 -84.64 73.70
C SER A 569 -25.13 -83.87 72.72
N ALA A 570 -24.46 -83.26 71.73
CA ALA A 570 -24.59 -83.45 70.27
C ALA A 570 -25.98 -83.56 69.59
N GLY A 571 -26.21 -82.74 68.56
CA GLY A 571 -27.37 -82.87 67.67
C GLY A 571 -27.62 -81.70 66.73
N GLN A 572 -26.87 -81.65 65.62
CA GLN A 572 -27.27 -81.26 64.25
C GLN A 572 -28.51 -80.36 64.01
N LEU A 573 -28.25 -79.19 63.38
CA LEU A 573 -28.77 -78.72 62.07
C LEU A 573 -30.03 -79.44 61.50
N PRO A 574 -30.98 -78.72 60.82
CA PRO A 574 -30.59 -77.91 59.65
C PRO A 574 -31.53 -76.77 59.16
N LYS A 575 -31.06 -76.04 58.10
CA LYS A 575 -31.84 -75.53 56.93
C LYS A 575 -32.90 -74.42 57.13
N THR A 576 -33.39 -73.66 56.13
CA THR A 576 -32.89 -73.07 54.84
C THR A 576 -34.02 -72.16 54.30
N GLY A 577 -33.71 -71.22 53.39
CA GLY A 577 -34.70 -70.48 52.59
C GLY A 577 -34.89 -69.04 53.07
N ALA A 578 -34.65 -67.96 52.31
CA ALA A 578 -34.67 -67.70 50.87
C ALA A 578 -36.08 -67.67 50.23
N GLY A 579 -36.45 -66.47 49.75
CA GLY A 579 -37.65 -66.17 48.97
C GLY A 579 -38.83 -65.63 49.80
N SER A 580 -39.66 -64.69 49.32
CA SER A 580 -39.62 -63.91 48.07
C SER A 580 -40.63 -62.75 48.16
N ALA A 581 -40.45 -61.75 47.29
CA ALA A 581 -41.51 -60.90 46.69
C ALA A 581 -42.24 -59.83 47.55
N THR A 582 -42.85 -58.75 46.99
CA THR A 582 -42.59 -57.85 45.84
C THR A 582 -43.54 -56.62 45.99
N TYR A 583 -43.24 -55.47 45.35
CA TYR A 583 -44.09 -54.26 45.18
C TYR A 583 -44.24 -53.36 46.41
N GLY A 584 -44.24 -52.02 46.35
CA GLY A 584 -44.08 -51.00 45.28
C GLY A 584 -44.17 -49.60 45.95
N LEU A 585 -43.91 -48.43 45.35
CA LEU A 585 -43.74 -48.01 43.95
C LEU A 585 -43.13 -46.58 43.89
N ALA A 586 -42.36 -46.25 42.83
CA ALA A 586 -42.03 -44.89 42.31
C ALA A 586 -41.27 -43.89 43.24
N ILE A 587 -40.44 -42.96 42.75
CA ILE A 587 -40.30 -42.36 41.40
C ILE A 587 -38.87 -42.59 40.85
N ALA A 588 -38.74 -42.65 39.51
CA ALA A 588 -37.50 -42.91 38.79
C ALA A 588 -37.20 -41.85 37.71
N GLY A 589 -35.94 -41.80 37.28
CA GLY A 589 -35.43 -40.97 36.19
C GLY A 589 -34.08 -40.37 36.58
N GLY A 590 -32.94 -40.73 35.98
CA GLY A 590 -32.70 -41.45 34.73
C GLY A 590 -31.74 -40.59 33.91
N GLY A 591 -30.46 -40.96 33.91
CA GLY A 591 -29.38 -40.06 33.46
C GLY A 591 -28.95 -40.25 32.00
N ALA A 592 -27.66 -39.97 31.80
CA ALA A 592 -26.82 -40.27 30.64
C ALA A 592 -26.74 -39.23 29.50
N LEU A 593 -25.48 -38.80 29.27
CA LEU A 593 -24.87 -38.43 27.98
C LEU A 593 -25.37 -37.15 27.28
N LEU A 594 -24.46 -36.19 27.08
CA LEU A 594 -23.62 -36.13 25.87
C LEU A 594 -22.60 -34.97 25.96
N ALA A 595 -21.41 -35.16 25.41
CA ALA A 595 -20.57 -34.05 24.97
C ALA A 595 -21.18 -33.48 23.67
N GLY A 596 -21.34 -32.15 23.58
CA GLY A 596 -22.01 -31.51 22.45
C GLY A 596 -21.59 -30.06 22.28
N SER A 597 -20.62 -29.83 21.40
CA SER A 597 -20.22 -28.49 20.93
C SER A 597 -21.36 -27.81 20.16
N SER A 598 -21.50 -26.50 20.30
CA SER A 598 -22.64 -25.75 19.74
C SER A 598 -22.53 -25.47 18.23
N LEU A 599 -23.61 -25.82 17.52
CA LEU A 599 -23.97 -25.37 16.16
C LEU A 599 -24.98 -24.19 16.27
N VAL A 600 -25.37 -23.42 15.24
CA VAL A 600 -25.30 -23.55 13.77
C VAL A 600 -25.22 -22.12 13.12
N LEU A 601 -25.05 -22.04 11.78
CA LEU A 601 -25.48 -20.95 10.84
C LEU A 601 -24.51 -19.77 10.57
N GLY A 602 -24.05 -19.49 9.33
CA GLY A 602 -24.05 -20.29 8.09
C GLY A 602 -24.61 -19.57 6.85
N SER A 603 -23.83 -19.53 5.76
CA SER A 603 -24.38 -19.45 4.40
C SER A 603 -23.39 -19.93 3.32
N THR A 604 -23.95 -20.71 2.39
CA THR A 604 -23.42 -21.15 1.10
C THR A 604 -22.84 -19.99 0.25
N ARG A 605 -21.97 -20.16 -0.77
CA ARG A 605 -22.23 -20.99 -1.98
C ARG A 605 -21.02 -21.05 -2.97
N ARG A 606 -20.80 -22.25 -3.55
CA ARG A 606 -20.38 -22.54 -4.96
C ARG A 606 -19.08 -21.95 -5.59
N ARG A 607 -18.16 -22.90 -5.87
CA ARG A 607 -17.71 -23.41 -7.20
C ARG A 607 -16.89 -22.54 -8.19
N HIS A 608 -15.81 -23.21 -8.64
CA HIS A 608 -15.08 -23.13 -9.93
C HIS A 608 -14.12 -21.95 -10.15
N GLY A 609 -13.03 -22.29 -10.83
CA GLY A 609 -11.70 -21.69 -10.75
C GLY A 609 -10.74 -22.85 -10.51
#